data_AF-A0A7W0U1N6-F1
#
_entry.id   AF-A0A7W0U1N6-F1
#
_cell.length_a   1.000
_cell.length_b   1.000
_cell.length_c   1.000
_cell.angle_alpha   90.00
_cell.angle_beta   90.00
_cell.angle_gamma   90.00
#
_symmetry.space_group_name_H-M   'P 1'
#
loop_
_entity.id
_entity.type
_entity.pdbx_description
1 polymer ?
#
loop_
_entity_poly.entity_id
_entity_poly.type
_entity_poly.pdbx_seq_one_letter_code
_entity_poly.pdbx_strand_id
1 'polypeptide(L)'
;MTLPNAVTALITAQRLERVPADLPSAQARLSRAEDKLAAARRIATIDIEIAYVTAYDATRITVTAHMLSIGYRVRAIARAHEAVGTYAEAMISSPSAFEFQRMRRLRNKAEYDDIVIGQADLAADLGHAQAIVDVVRDAL
;
A
#
# COMPACT_ATOMS: atom_id res chain seq x y z
N MET A 1 -17.32 15.87 6.29
CA MET A 1 -16.60 14.85 7.08
C MET A 1 -15.27 15.47 7.52
N THR A 2 -14.97 15.46 8.82
CA THR A 2 -13.69 15.97 9.34
C THR A 2 -12.58 14.97 8.97
N LEU A 3 -11.44 15.45 8.49
CA LEU A 3 -10.33 14.57 8.14
C LEU A 3 -9.73 13.92 9.39
N PRO A 4 -9.34 12.64 9.33
CA PRO A 4 -8.62 12.01 10.43
C PRO A 4 -7.36 12.79 10.82
N ASN A 5 -7.09 12.87 12.12
CA ASN A 5 -5.94 13.62 12.66
C ASN A 5 -4.61 13.20 12.02
N ALA A 6 -4.44 11.92 11.72
CA ALA A 6 -3.24 11.39 11.06
C ALA A 6 -3.03 12.00 9.67
N VAL A 7 -4.09 12.10 8.85
CA VAL A 7 -3.99 12.69 7.50
C VAL A 7 -3.73 14.19 7.59
N THR A 8 -4.40 14.88 8.52
CA THR A 8 -4.16 16.30 8.80
C THR A 8 -2.70 16.54 9.17
N ALA A 9 -2.13 15.72 10.07
CA ALA A 9 -0.73 15.82 10.47
C ALA A 9 0.23 15.60 9.29
N LEU A 10 -0.06 14.65 8.39
CA LEU A 10 0.76 14.43 7.20
C LEU A 10 0.72 15.63 6.23
N ILE A 11 -0.43 16.29 6.09
CA ILE A 11 -0.56 17.50 5.26
C ILE A 11 0.21 18.67 5.89
N THR A 12 0.05 18.90 7.20
CA THR A 12 0.77 19.95 7.93
C THR A 12 2.28 19.76 7.86
N ALA A 13 2.76 18.51 7.96
CA ALA A 13 4.16 18.15 7.80
C ALA A 13 4.65 18.15 6.34
N GLN A 14 3.81 18.57 5.39
CA GLN A 14 4.08 18.56 3.94
C GLN A 14 4.49 17.19 3.39
N ARG A 15 4.05 16.10 4.01
CA ARG A 15 4.28 14.72 3.53
C ARG A 15 3.20 14.28 2.54
N LEU A 16 1.99 14.80 2.70
CA LEU A 16 0.91 14.73 1.73
C LEU A 16 0.59 16.13 1.21
N GLU A 17 0.04 16.17 0.01
CA GLU A 17 -0.53 17.37 -0.56
C GLU A 17 -1.92 17.10 -1.10
N ARG A 18 -2.75 18.15 -1.08
CA ARG A 18 -4.05 18.14 -1.75
C ARG A 18 -3.84 18.40 -3.23
N VAL A 19 -4.49 17.61 -4.06
CA VAL A 19 -4.51 17.74 -5.52
C VAL A 19 -5.97 17.61 -5.98
N PRO A 20 -6.32 18.04 -7.20
CA PRO A 20 -7.58 17.63 -7.80
C PRO A 20 -7.70 16.11 -7.79
N ALA A 21 -8.88 15.59 -7.46
CA ALA A 21 -9.16 14.16 -7.58
C ALA A 21 -8.99 13.74 -9.05
N ASP A 22 -8.36 12.58 -9.27
CA ASP A 22 -8.05 12.06 -10.61
C ASP A 22 -8.44 10.58 -10.66
N LEU A 23 -9.73 10.35 -10.91
CA LEU A 23 -10.31 9.00 -10.98
C LEU A 23 -9.71 8.15 -12.13
N PRO A 24 -9.50 8.67 -13.36
CA PRO A 24 -8.85 7.89 -14.41
C PRO A 24 -7.44 7.40 -14.03
N SER A 25 -6.62 8.28 -13.44
CA SER A 25 -5.29 7.91 -12.93
C SER A 25 -5.34 6.93 -11.76
N ALA A 26 -6.37 7.01 -10.93
CA ALA A 26 -6.60 6.09 -9.82
C ALA A 26 -6.97 4.70 -10.33
N GLN A 27 -7.91 4.59 -11.27
CA GLN A 27 -8.33 3.34 -11.90
C GLN A 27 -7.16 2.65 -12.62
N ALA A 28 -6.36 3.41 -13.38
CA ALA A 28 -5.18 2.87 -14.05
C ALA A 28 -4.13 2.32 -13.06
N ARG A 29 -3.96 2.97 -11.90
CA ARG A 29 -3.08 2.48 -10.83
C ARG A 29 -3.63 1.23 -10.16
N LEU A 30 -4.93 1.19 -9.88
CA LEU A 30 -5.59 0.03 -9.29
C LEU A 30 -5.43 -1.20 -10.21
N SER A 31 -5.70 -1.07 -11.50
CA SER A 31 -5.49 -2.14 -12.47
C SER A 31 -4.03 -2.65 -12.46
N ARG A 32 -3.04 -1.75 -12.46
CA ARG A 32 -1.63 -2.14 -12.32
C ARG A 32 -1.32 -2.85 -11.00
N ALA A 33 -1.99 -2.48 -9.91
CA ALA A 33 -1.81 -3.11 -8.61
C ALA A 33 -2.36 -4.54 -8.61
N GLU A 34 -3.50 -4.77 -9.23
CA GLU A 34 -4.13 -6.09 -9.42
C GLU A 34 -3.22 -7.01 -10.22
N ASP A 35 -2.67 -6.53 -11.34
CA ASP A 35 -1.70 -7.27 -12.16
C ASP A 35 -0.46 -7.67 -11.36
N LYS A 36 0.07 -6.74 -10.55
CA LYS A 36 1.21 -7.02 -9.66
C LYS A 36 0.85 -8.04 -8.58
N LEU A 37 -0.32 -7.96 -7.96
CA LEU A 37 -0.73 -8.93 -6.96
C LEU A 37 -0.90 -10.32 -7.57
N ALA A 38 -1.48 -10.41 -8.77
CA ALA A 38 -1.56 -11.66 -9.52
C ALA A 38 -0.16 -12.21 -9.86
N ALA A 39 0.79 -11.34 -10.22
CA ALA A 39 2.18 -11.74 -10.44
C ALA A 39 2.86 -12.25 -9.16
N ALA A 40 2.67 -11.58 -8.03
CA ALA A 40 3.21 -12.01 -6.74
C ALA A 40 2.78 -13.45 -6.40
N ARG A 41 1.50 -13.79 -6.62
CA ARG A 41 0.99 -15.16 -6.39
C ARG A 41 1.68 -16.21 -7.27
N ARG A 42 1.99 -15.88 -8.53
CA ARG A 42 2.73 -16.79 -9.42
C ARG A 42 4.18 -16.97 -8.97
N ILE A 43 4.84 -15.86 -8.63
CA ILE A 43 6.24 -15.84 -8.19
C ILE A 43 6.41 -16.55 -6.85
N ALA A 44 5.38 -16.59 -5.99
CA ALA A 44 5.42 -17.25 -4.67
C ALA A 44 5.81 -18.74 -4.72
N THR A 45 5.72 -19.39 -5.87
CA THR A 45 6.13 -20.78 -6.08
C THR A 45 7.61 -20.94 -6.48
N ILE A 46 8.28 -19.82 -6.77
CA ILE A 46 9.64 -19.74 -7.32
C ILE A 46 10.55 -19.03 -6.33
N ASP A 47 10.12 -17.86 -5.85
CA ASP A 47 10.92 -16.98 -5.00
C ASP A 47 10.00 -16.20 -4.03
N ILE A 48 10.15 -16.50 -2.74
CA ILE A 48 9.31 -15.92 -1.68
C ILE A 48 9.60 -14.43 -1.51
N GLU A 49 10.86 -14.02 -1.59
CA GLU A 49 11.26 -12.64 -1.32
C GLU A 49 10.79 -11.72 -2.45
N ILE A 50 10.99 -12.13 -3.71
CA ILE A 50 10.50 -11.38 -4.86
C ILE A 50 8.96 -11.31 -4.86
N ALA A 51 8.29 -12.42 -4.53
CA ALA A 51 6.83 -12.43 -4.39
C ALA A 51 6.36 -11.44 -3.33
N TYR A 52 7.05 -11.41 -2.18
CA TYR A 52 6.73 -10.52 -1.08
C TYR A 52 6.91 -9.05 -1.45
N VAL A 53 8.06 -8.69 -2.04
CA VAL A 53 8.31 -7.32 -2.53
C VAL A 53 7.23 -6.91 -3.53
N THR A 54 6.85 -7.82 -4.42
CA THR A 54 5.81 -7.57 -5.43
C THR A 54 4.43 -7.35 -4.80
N ALA A 55 4.06 -8.12 -3.77
CA ALA A 55 2.80 -7.96 -3.03
C ALA A 55 2.77 -6.65 -2.23
N TYR A 56 3.87 -6.29 -1.57
CA TYR A 56 4.01 -5.00 -0.89
C TYR A 56 3.86 -3.82 -1.87
N ASP A 57 4.49 -3.91 -3.04
CA ASP A 57 4.37 -2.90 -4.08
C ASP A 57 2.95 -2.76 -4.63
N ALA A 58 2.26 -3.89 -4.87
CA ALA A 58 0.86 -3.90 -5.25
C ALA A 58 0.02 -3.13 -4.21
N THR A 59 0.18 -3.48 -2.94
CA THR A 59 -0.52 -2.83 -1.82
C THR A 59 -0.25 -1.32 -1.80
N ARG A 60 1.01 -0.91 -1.89
CA ARG A 60 1.38 0.51 -1.93
C ARG A 60 0.73 1.25 -3.11
N ILE A 61 0.72 0.65 -4.30
CA ILE A 61 0.12 1.24 -5.49
C ILE A 61 -1.39 1.38 -5.30
N THR A 62 -2.06 0.37 -4.76
CA THR A 62 -3.49 0.40 -4.40
C THR A 62 -3.80 1.56 -3.46
N VAL A 63 -3.01 1.74 -2.39
CA VAL A 63 -3.22 2.86 -1.47
C VAL A 63 -3.04 4.20 -2.20
N THR A 64 -2.04 4.33 -3.07
CA THR A 64 -1.87 5.57 -3.87
C THR A 64 -2.98 5.79 -4.90
N ALA A 65 -3.64 4.73 -5.39
CA ALA A 65 -4.84 4.86 -6.21
C ALA A 65 -5.98 5.47 -5.39
N HIS A 66 -6.24 4.94 -4.19
CA HIS A 66 -7.22 5.52 -3.27
C HIS A 66 -6.91 6.97 -2.91
N MET A 67 -5.64 7.32 -2.69
CA MET A 67 -5.25 8.71 -2.45
C MET A 67 -5.65 9.63 -3.62
N LEU A 68 -5.37 9.24 -4.86
CA LEU A 68 -5.67 10.06 -6.03
C LEU A 68 -7.17 10.17 -6.30
N SER A 69 -7.95 9.12 -6.07
CA SER A 69 -9.40 9.17 -6.30
C SER A 69 -10.09 10.18 -5.40
N ILE A 70 -9.51 10.51 -4.24
CA ILE A 70 -10.06 11.49 -3.29
C ILE A 70 -9.21 12.77 -3.14
N GLY A 71 -8.25 13.01 -4.05
CA GLY A 71 -7.53 14.29 -4.13
C GLY A 71 -6.34 14.45 -3.18
N TYR A 72 -5.61 13.37 -2.90
CA TYR A 72 -4.34 13.40 -2.18
C TYR A 72 -3.20 12.82 -3.02
N ARG A 73 -1.99 13.35 -2.80
CA ARG A 73 -0.75 12.81 -3.35
C ARG A 73 0.32 12.77 -2.26
N VAL A 74 1.11 11.70 -2.22
CA VAL A 74 2.29 11.64 -1.36
C VAL A 74 3.43 12.41 -2.02
N ARG A 75 4.18 13.19 -1.23
CA ARG A 75 5.39 13.85 -1.73
C ARG A 75 6.54 12.85 -1.83
N ALA A 76 7.35 12.97 -2.88
CA ALA A 76 8.53 12.15 -3.11
C ALA A 76 9.72 12.60 -2.24
N ILE A 77 9.57 12.50 -0.92
CA ILE A 77 10.58 12.86 0.08
C ILE A 77 10.93 11.65 0.95
N ALA A 78 11.93 11.80 1.83
CA ALA A 78 12.28 10.77 2.80
C ALA A 78 11.03 10.29 3.57
N ARG A 79 10.91 8.98 3.79
CA ARG A 79 9.76 8.34 4.45
C ARG A 79 8.42 8.50 3.71
N ALA A 80 8.41 8.65 2.39
CA ALA A 80 7.18 8.66 1.59
C ALA A 80 6.34 7.39 1.80
N HIS A 81 6.95 6.19 1.79
CA HIS A 81 6.22 4.93 1.97
C HIS A 81 5.56 4.81 3.35
N GLU A 82 6.21 5.33 4.39
CA GLU A 82 5.61 5.41 5.73
C GLU A 82 4.38 6.32 5.73
N ALA A 83 4.41 7.46 5.03
CA ALA A 83 3.26 8.35 4.91
C ALA A 83 2.07 7.68 4.21
N VAL A 84 2.33 6.88 3.17
CA VAL A 84 1.31 6.06 2.50
C VAL A 84 0.71 5.05 3.49
N GLY A 85 1.53 4.43 4.34
CA GLY A 85 1.03 3.53 5.38
C GLY A 85 0.17 4.21 6.44
N THR A 86 0.62 5.35 6.97
CA THR A 86 -0.17 6.14 7.93
C THR A 86 -1.49 6.64 7.32
N TYR A 87 -1.48 6.97 6.03
CA TYR A 87 -2.71 7.29 5.30
C TYR A 87 -3.63 6.07 5.20
N ALA A 88 -3.10 4.89 4.83
CA ALA A 88 -3.88 3.66 4.69
C ALA A 88 -4.62 3.32 6.00
N GLU A 89 -3.91 3.32 7.13
CA GLU A 89 -4.48 3.05 8.46
C GLU A 89 -5.63 4.00 8.82
N ALA A 90 -5.56 5.26 8.37
CA ALA A 90 -6.53 6.29 8.70
C ALA A 90 -7.73 6.34 7.75
N MET A 91 -7.58 5.89 6.50
CA MET A 91 -8.52 6.16 5.42
C MET A 91 -9.08 4.92 4.73
N ILE A 92 -8.42 3.76 4.84
CA ILE A 92 -8.90 2.50 4.25
C ILE A 92 -9.61 1.69 5.33
N SER A 93 -10.90 1.42 5.11
CA SER A 93 -11.76 0.74 6.06
C SER A 93 -11.56 -0.79 6.03
N SER A 94 -10.35 -1.24 6.34
CA SER A 94 -9.97 -2.66 6.41
C SER A 94 -8.97 -2.89 7.53
N PRO A 95 -9.14 -3.91 8.39
CA PRO A 95 -8.12 -4.28 9.38
C PRO A 95 -6.75 -4.56 8.74
N SER A 96 -6.72 -5.04 7.50
CA SER A 96 -5.49 -5.28 6.75
C SER A 96 -4.69 -4.00 6.48
N ALA A 97 -5.30 -2.81 6.54
CA ALA A 97 -4.58 -1.54 6.38
C ALA A 97 -3.51 -1.32 7.48
N PHE A 98 -3.74 -1.85 8.69
CA PHE A 98 -2.76 -1.82 9.78
C PHE A 98 -1.55 -2.72 9.54
N GLU A 99 -1.73 -3.79 8.75
CA GLU A 99 -0.66 -4.73 8.41
C GLU A 99 0.30 -4.14 7.37
N PHE A 100 -0.12 -3.15 6.59
CA PHE A 100 0.73 -2.58 5.55
C PHE A 100 2.04 -1.97 6.09
N GLN A 101 2.02 -1.34 7.28
CA GLN A 101 3.25 -0.86 7.92
C GLN A 101 4.12 -2.01 8.44
N ARG A 102 3.53 -3.11 8.94
CA ARG A 102 4.27 -4.34 9.28
C ARG A 102 4.94 -4.87 8.01
N MET A 103 4.20 -4.96 6.91
CA MET A 103 4.71 -5.46 5.64
C MET A 103 5.91 -4.65 5.15
N ARG A 104 5.81 -3.31 5.21
CA ARG A 104 6.90 -2.38 4.88
C ARG A 104 8.15 -2.64 5.69
N ARG A 105 8.00 -2.83 7.01
CA ARG A 105 9.14 -3.08 7.91
C ARG A 105 9.78 -4.43 7.61
N LEU A 106 8.99 -5.48 7.41
CA LEU A 106 9.51 -6.81 7.08
C LEU A 106 10.26 -6.79 5.74
N ARG A 107 9.73 -6.12 4.70
CA ARG A 107 10.44 -5.93 3.42
C ARG A 107 11.80 -5.25 3.62
N ASN A 108 11.85 -4.20 4.43
CA ASN A 108 13.08 -3.45 4.69
C ASN A 108 14.11 -4.30 5.45
N LYS A 109 13.67 -5.05 6.47
CA LYS A 109 14.52 -5.99 7.20
C LYS A 109 15.05 -7.12 6.33
N ALA A 110 14.26 -7.63 5.40
CA ALA A 110 14.72 -8.65 4.46
C ALA A 110 15.83 -8.11 3.54
N GLU A 111 15.70 -6.86 3.10
CA GLU A 111 16.68 -6.22 2.22
C GLU A 111 17.98 -5.80 2.92
N TYR A 112 17.94 -5.45 4.21
CA TYR A 112 19.09 -4.83 4.90
C TYR A 112 19.59 -5.55 6.17
N ASP A 113 18.77 -6.41 6.78
CA ASP A 113 19.04 -7.03 8.09
C ASP A 113 19.12 -8.58 8.01
N ASP A 114 19.30 -9.16 6.82
CA ASP A 114 19.37 -10.60 6.55
C ASP A 114 18.17 -11.42 7.09
N ILE A 115 16.99 -10.79 7.23
CA ILE A 115 15.78 -11.47 7.68
C ILE A 115 15.14 -12.26 6.53
N VAL A 116 14.99 -13.57 6.73
CA VAL A 116 14.28 -14.43 5.78
C VAL A 116 12.77 -14.32 5.98
N ILE A 117 12.05 -14.02 4.91
CA ILE A 117 10.59 -14.02 4.88
C ILE A 117 10.10 -15.46 4.72
N GLY A 118 9.24 -15.92 5.62
CA GLY A 118 8.69 -17.27 5.57
C GLY A 118 7.50 -17.41 4.61
N GLN A 119 7.23 -18.65 4.18
CA GLN A 119 6.04 -18.96 3.37
C GLN A 119 4.73 -18.55 4.07
N ALA A 120 4.67 -18.71 5.40
CA ALA A 120 3.52 -18.33 6.21
C ALA A 120 3.30 -16.80 6.23
N ASP A 121 4.37 -16.02 6.37
CA ASP A 121 4.32 -14.55 6.29
C ASP A 121 3.83 -14.10 4.92
N LEU A 122 4.40 -14.65 3.84
CA LEU A 122 3.96 -14.35 2.49
C LEU A 122 2.48 -14.70 2.26
N ALA A 123 2.02 -15.87 2.73
CA ALA A 123 0.62 -16.28 2.57
C ALA A 123 -0.33 -15.33 3.30
N ALA A 124 -0.01 -14.93 4.54
CA ALA A 124 -0.80 -13.95 5.29
C ALA A 124 -0.82 -12.59 4.58
N ASP A 125 0.34 -12.11 4.14
CA ASP A 125 0.50 -10.78 3.56
C ASP A 125 -0.07 -10.66 2.14
N LEU A 126 -0.14 -11.77 1.38
CA LEU A 126 -0.94 -11.86 0.16
C LEU A 126 -2.46 -11.73 0.44
N GLY A 127 -2.91 -12.22 1.59
CA GLY A 127 -4.28 -12.03 2.08
C GLY A 127 -4.56 -10.58 2.44
N HIS A 128 -3.65 -9.94 3.17
CA HIS A 128 -3.78 -8.52 3.53
C HIS A 128 -3.74 -7.61 2.31
N ALA A 129 -2.82 -7.86 1.37
CA ALA A 129 -2.75 -7.14 0.10
C ALA A 129 -4.07 -7.25 -0.70
N GLN A 130 -4.65 -8.45 -0.77
CA GLN A 130 -5.92 -8.69 -1.45
C GLN A 130 -7.06 -7.90 -0.80
N ALA A 131 -7.18 -7.96 0.52
CA ALA A 131 -8.24 -7.25 1.24
C ALA A 131 -8.17 -5.72 1.04
N ILE A 132 -6.96 -5.15 0.96
CA ILE A 132 -6.79 -3.72 0.65
C ILE A 132 -7.17 -3.42 -0.79
N VAL A 133 -6.77 -4.27 -1.75
CA VAL A 133 -7.17 -4.17 -3.17
C VAL A 133 -8.69 -4.19 -3.31
N ASP A 134 -9.37 -5.12 -2.66
CA ASP A 134 -10.82 -5.28 -2.78
C ASP A 134 -11.57 -4.06 -2.21
N VAL A 135 -11.20 -3.59 -1.01
CA VAL A 135 -11.81 -2.40 -0.40
C VAL A 135 -11.61 -1.16 -1.25
N VAL A 136 -10.43 -0.99 -1.84
CA VAL A 136 -10.15 0.17 -2.71
C VAL A 136 -10.89 0.02 -4.04
N ARG A 137 -10.97 -1.17 -4.62
CA ARG A 137 -11.75 -1.42 -5.84
C ARG A 137 -13.22 -1.05 -5.66
N ASP A 138 -13.81 -1.45 -4.54
CA ASP A 138 -15.23 -1.17 -4.26
C ASP A 138 -15.50 0.32 -4.00
N ALA A 139 -14.46 1.12 -3.74
CA ALA A 139 -14.54 2.54 -3.46
C ALA A 139 -14.22 3.45 -4.67
N LEU A 140 -13.72 2.91 -5.79
CA LEU A 140 -13.43 3.63 -7.03
C LEU A 140 -14.57 3.51 -8.04
#